data_AF-T0YAW5-F1
#
_entry.id   AF-T0YAW5-F1
#
_cell.length_a   1.000
_cell.length_b   1.000
_cell.length_c   1.000
_cell.angle_alpha   90.00
_cell.angle_beta   90.00
_cell.angle_gamma   90.00
#
_symmetry.space_group_name_H-M   'P 1'
#
loop_
_entity.id
_entity.type
_entity.pdbx_description
1 polymer ?
#
loop_
_entity_poly.entity_id
_entity_poly.type
_entity_poly.pdbx_seq_one_letter_code
_entity_poly.pdbx_strand_id
1 'polypeptide(L)'
;MTEFGKSPLLSFQELRALGYSIMIYPLTAFRAMMKNLNEIYSELLTKGTQRNFIDKLMTRQDFYELIGYDDYTQEDKKAYLKGE
;
A
#
# COMPACT_ATOMS: atom_id res chain seq x y z
N MET A 1 -14.94 8.23 7.27
CA MET A 1 -14.39 9.50 6.79
C MET A 1 -13.99 9.34 5.33
N THR A 2 -14.82 9.83 4.43
CA THR A 2 -14.64 9.68 2.98
C THR A 2 -14.43 11.04 2.35
N GLU A 3 -13.52 11.12 1.39
CA GLU A 3 -13.19 12.35 0.67
C GLU A 3 -14.28 12.69 -0.36
N PHE A 4 -14.38 13.98 -0.71
CA PHE A 4 -15.26 14.51 -1.76
C PHE A 4 -16.75 14.19 -1.59
N GLY A 5 -17.17 13.88 -0.36
CA GLY A 5 -18.57 13.70 0.01
C GLY A 5 -19.19 14.98 0.57
N LYS A 6 -20.38 14.83 1.16
CA LYS A 6 -21.07 15.92 1.86
C LYS A 6 -20.58 16.13 3.30
N SER A 7 -20.00 15.10 3.92
CA SER A 7 -19.59 15.13 5.31
C SER A 7 -18.26 15.88 5.50
N PRO A 8 -18.07 16.63 6.60
CA PRO A 8 -16.80 17.26 6.91
C PRO A 8 -15.72 16.22 7.20
N LEU A 9 -14.47 16.55 6.87
CA LEU A 9 -13.30 15.71 7.14
C LEU A 9 -12.82 15.88 8.58
N LEU A 10 -13.47 15.17 9.49
CA LEU A 10 -13.11 15.15 10.91
C LEU A 10 -11.96 14.18 11.17
N SER A 11 -11.07 14.56 12.07
CA SER A 11 -10.04 13.72 12.68
C SER A 11 -10.66 12.67 13.61
N PHE A 12 -9.85 11.67 13.97
CA PHE A 12 -10.25 10.69 14.98
C PHE A 12 -10.61 11.34 16.33
N GLN A 13 -9.88 12.38 16.75
CA GLN A 13 -10.11 13.06 18.02
C GLN A 13 -11.46 13.79 18.03
N GLU A 14 -11.81 14.47 16.93
CA GLU A 14 -13.11 15.13 16.78
C GLU A 14 -14.25 14.12 16.77
N LEU A 15 -14.12 13.01 16.02
CA LEU A 15 -15.12 11.94 16.04
C LEU A 15 -15.27 11.30 17.43
N ARG A 16 -14.16 11.11 18.15
CA ARG A 16 -14.17 10.56 19.50
C ARG A 16 -14.89 11.49 20.47
N ALA A 17 -14.67 12.80 20.37
CA ALA A 17 -15.38 13.80 21.18
C ALA A 17 -16.90 13.79 20.94
N LEU A 18 -17.33 13.38 19.75
CA LEU A 18 -18.74 13.19 19.38
C LEU A 18 -19.31 11.82 19.83
N GLY A 19 -18.51 10.96 20.46
CA GLY A 19 -18.93 9.65 20.98
C GLY A 19 -18.72 8.47 20.01
N TYR A 20 -18.07 8.67 18.86
CA TYR A 20 -17.76 7.57 17.95
C TYR A 20 -16.55 6.76 18.42
N SER A 21 -16.62 5.44 18.23
CA SER A 21 -15.54 4.50 18.62
C SER A 21 -14.76 3.94 17.42
N ILE A 22 -15.27 4.10 16.20
CA ILE A 22 -14.66 3.55 14.98
C ILE A 22 -14.63 4.64 13.91
N MET A 23 -13.51 4.74 13.21
CA MET A 23 -13.33 5.58 12.04
C MET A 23 -12.87 4.73 10.86
N ILE A 24 -13.65 4.74 9.79
CA ILE A 24 -13.31 4.03 8.55
C ILE A 24 -12.80 5.00 7.49
N TYR A 25 -11.82 4.57 6.70
CA TYR A 25 -11.28 5.30 5.55
C TYR A 25 -11.52 4.47 4.29
N PRO A 26 -12.72 4.51 3.70
CA PRO A 26 -13.17 3.47 2.78
C PRO A 26 -12.35 3.40 1.49
N LEU A 27 -11.84 4.54 1.01
CA LEU A 27 -11.18 4.61 -0.29
C LEU A 27 -9.90 5.47 -0.30
N THR A 28 -9.47 6.03 0.82
CA THR A 28 -8.34 6.96 0.89
C THR A 28 -7.07 6.37 0.26
N ALA A 29 -6.64 5.20 0.74
CA ALA A 29 -5.46 4.52 0.22
C ALA A 29 -5.63 4.09 -1.24
N PHE A 30 -6.81 3.58 -1.60
CA PHE A 30 -7.09 3.14 -2.97
C PHE A 30 -7.04 4.31 -3.98
N ARG A 31 -7.63 5.46 -3.64
CA ARG A 31 -7.59 6.67 -4.48
C ARG A 31 -6.16 7.20 -4.63
N ALA A 32 -5.36 7.16 -3.56
CA ALA A 32 -3.95 7.52 -3.62
C ALA A 32 -3.14 6.58 -4.54
N MET A 33 -3.38 5.27 -4.45
CA MET A 33 -2.78 4.27 -5.34
C MET A 33 -3.14 4.54 -6.80
N MET A 34 -4.44 4.70 -7.12
CA MET A 34 -4.91 4.94 -8.48
C MET A 34 -4.28 6.19 -9.11
N LYS A 35 -4.08 7.26 -8.32
CA LYS A 35 -3.39 8.46 -8.80
C LYS A 35 -1.93 8.17 -9.18
N ASN A 36 -1.20 7.45 -8.32
CA ASN A 36 0.19 7.07 -8.61
C ASN A 36 0.31 6.14 -9.81
N LEU A 37 -0.61 5.18 -9.96
CA LEU A 37 -0.65 4.28 -11.11
C LEU A 37 -0.84 5.06 -12.42
N ASN A 38 -1.74 6.04 -12.46
CA ASN A 38 -1.95 6.88 -13.63
C ASN A 38 -0.67 7.65 -14.02
N GLU A 39 0.06 8.18 -13.04
CA GLU A 39 1.33 8.88 -13.27
C GLU A 39 2.41 7.93 -13.83
N ILE A 40 2.59 6.76 -13.23
CA ILE A 40 3.57 5.75 -13.67
C ILE A 40 3.26 5.26 -15.09
N TYR A 41 2.00 4.93 -15.39
CA TYR A 41 1.64 4.46 -16.72
C TYR A 41 1.80 5.53 -17.80
N SER A 42 1.52 6.80 -17.47
CA SER A 42 1.76 7.91 -18.39
C SER A 42 3.26 8.09 -18.67
N GLU A 43 4.11 7.98 -17.64
CA GLU A 43 5.57 8.03 -17.78
C GLU A 43 6.09 6.89 -18.66
N LEU A 44 5.65 5.66 -18.38
CA LEU A 44 6.04 4.48 -19.15
C LEU A 44 5.62 4.60 -20.62
N LEU A 45 4.41 5.06 -20.89
CA LEU A 45 3.90 5.23 -22.25
C LEU A 45 4.69 6.30 -23.03
N THR A 46 5.00 7.43 -22.38
CA THR A 46 5.62 8.57 -23.05
C THR A 46 7.14 8.47 -23.17
N LYS A 47 7.81 7.90 -22.17
CA LYS A 47 9.28 7.83 -22.10
C LYS A 47 9.85 6.44 -22.29
N GLY A 48 9.02 5.39 -22.26
CA GLY A 48 9.47 4.00 -22.39
C GLY A 48 10.33 3.50 -21.23
N THR A 49 10.37 4.22 -20.11
CA THR A 49 11.20 3.86 -18.94
C THR A 49 10.68 4.47 -17.64
N GLN A 50 10.93 3.78 -16.53
CA GLN A 50 10.53 4.14 -15.17
C GLN A 50 11.60 4.90 -14.37
N ARG A 51 12.74 5.27 -14.99
CA ARG A 51 13.92 5.82 -14.27
C ARG A 51 13.60 6.99 -13.34
N ASN A 52 12.67 7.87 -13.71
CA ASN A 52 12.29 9.05 -12.92
C ASN A 52 11.25 8.75 -11.82
N PHE A 53 10.84 7.49 -11.65
CA PHE A 53 9.86 7.05 -10.67
C PHE A 53 10.44 6.08 -9.63
N ILE A 54 11.73 5.74 -9.71
CA ILE A 54 12.37 4.75 -8.83
C ILE A 54 12.24 5.12 -7.35
N ASP A 55 12.34 6.40 -7.01
CA ASP A 55 12.20 6.96 -5.67
C ASP A 55 10.76 6.84 -5.10
N LYS A 56 9.76 6.65 -5.97
CA LYS A 56 8.36 6.44 -5.60
C LYS A 56 7.96 4.97 -5.51
N LEU A 57 8.85 4.04 -5.83
CA LEU A 57 8.58 2.60 -5.76
C LEU A 57 9.04 2.03 -4.42
N MET A 58 8.27 1.07 -3.91
CA MET A 58 8.69 0.21 -2.80
C MET A 58 9.94 -0.57 -3.22
N THR A 59 10.95 -0.62 -2.35
CA THR A 59 12.14 -1.42 -2.66
C THR A 59 11.80 -2.91 -2.60
N ARG A 60 12.64 -3.74 -3.22
CA ARG A 60 12.48 -5.19 -3.15
C ARG A 60 12.53 -5.70 -1.70
N GLN A 61 13.39 -5.10 -0.88
CA GLN A 61 13.54 -5.46 0.53
C GLN A 61 12.27 -5.15 1.31
N ASP A 62 11.74 -3.93 1.19
CA ASP A 62 10.48 -3.52 1.85
C ASP A 62 9.32 -4.43 1.42
N PHE A 63 9.28 -4.81 0.14
CA PHE A 63 8.25 -5.72 -0.37
C PHE A 63 8.38 -7.12 0.23
N TYR A 64 9.59 -7.64 0.39
CA TYR A 64 9.85 -8.95 0.99
C TYR A 64 9.45 -9.00 2.46
N GLU A 65 9.78 -7.95 3.20
CA GLU A 65 9.34 -7.79 4.58
C GLU A 65 7.80 -7.72 4.67
N LEU A 66 7.15 -6.98 3.76
CA LEU A 66 5.70 -6.86 3.73
C LEU A 66 4.99 -8.20 3.49
N ILE A 67 5.50 -9.04 2.59
CA ILE A 67 4.86 -10.31 2.23
C ILE A 67 5.38 -11.51 3.04
N GLY A 68 6.28 -11.29 4.00
CA GLY A 68 6.88 -12.35 4.82
C GLY A 68 7.72 -13.35 4.00
N TYR A 69 8.41 -12.86 2.96
CA TYR A 69 9.08 -13.72 1.97
C TYR A 69 10.11 -14.69 2.59
N ASP A 70 10.86 -14.22 3.58
CA ASP A 70 11.90 -15.02 4.23
C ASP A 70 11.33 -16.17 5.06
N ASP A 71 10.15 -15.99 5.66
CA ASP A 71 9.48 -17.04 6.45
C ASP A 71 9.15 -18.24 5.57
N TYR A 72 8.53 -17.99 4.40
CA TYR A 72 8.25 -19.02 3.39
C TYR A 72 9.54 -19.71 2.92
N THR A 73 10.60 -18.93 2.67
CA THR A 73 11.88 -19.50 2.23
C THR A 73 12.49 -20.44 3.27
N GLN A 74 12.33 -20.15 4.57
CA GLN A 74 12.80 -21.03 5.63
C GLN A 74 11.94 -22.29 5.79
N GLU A 75 10.63 -22.17 5.60
CA GLU A 75 9.73 -23.32 5.58
C GLU A 75 10.06 -24.28 4.44
N ASP A 76 10.28 -23.78 3.23
CA ASP A 76 10.66 -24.58 2.06
C ASP A 76 11.97 -25.34 2.30
N LYS A 77 12.98 -24.68 2.86
CA LYS A 77 14.26 -25.32 3.21
C LYS A 77 14.08 -26.46 4.22
N LYS A 78 13.25 -26.25 5.25
CA LYS A 78 12.95 -27.30 6.24
C LYS A 78 12.20 -28.47 5.61
N ALA A 79 11.28 -28.20 4.68
CA ALA A 79 10.53 -29.24 3.99
C ALA A 79 11.45 -30.08 3.10
N TYR A 80 12.36 -29.44 2.35
CA TYR A 80 13.35 -30.11 1.51
C TYR A 80 14.27 -31.03 2.33
N LEU A 81 14.82 -30.51 3.45
CA LEU A 81 15.74 -31.26 4.32
C LEU A 81 15.08 -32.39 5.14
N LYS A 82 13.74 -32.41 5.26
CA LYS A 82 13.00 -33.51 5.92
C LYS A 82 12.64 -34.65 4.97
N GLY A 83 12.82 -34.45 3.67
CA GLY A 83 12.54 -35.44 2.62
C GLY A 83 13.73 -36.36 2.29
N GLU A 84 14.90 -36.12 2.89
CA GLU A 84 16.09 -37.00 2.89
C GLU A 84 16.21 -37.76 4.21
#